data_AF-A0A1E3HDU8-F1
#
_entry.id   AF-A0A1E3HDU8-F1
#
_cell.length_a   1.000
_cell.length_b   1.000
_cell.length_c   1.000
_cell.angle_alpha   90.00
_cell.angle_beta   90.00
_cell.angle_gamma   90.00
#
_symmetry.space_group_name_H-M   'P 1'
#
loop_
_entity.id
_entity.type
_entity.pdbx_description
1 polymer ?
#
loop_
_entity_poly.entity_id
_entity_poly.type
_entity_poly.pdbx_seq_one_letter_code
_entity_poly.pdbx_strand_id
1 'polypeptide(L)'
;MRPSQVFRASHYKPMIKFLGPRKNLQHPPHKPSPHACAPSEIRDAFPSFLSQLNASPSSSSSAPASKQDPGFKPSGKPVDFENFWEAPGYLWRTKEVGELEMDAVMSGGATSIRSSP
;
A
#
# COMPACT_ATOMS: atom_id res chain seq x y z
N MET A 1 32.11 16.67 -33.93
CA MET A 1 31.00 16.71 -32.94
C MET A 1 31.50 17.44 -31.71
N ARG A 2 30.81 18.49 -31.25
CA ARG A 2 31.19 19.19 -30.00
C ARG A 2 30.49 18.51 -28.81
N PRO A 3 31.20 18.18 -27.72
CA PRO A 3 30.56 17.67 -26.51
C PRO A 3 29.69 18.77 -25.89
N SER A 4 28.45 18.44 -25.54
CA SER A 4 27.52 19.36 -24.90
C SER A 4 28.03 19.72 -23.51
N GLN A 5 28.14 21.02 -23.25
CA GLN A 5 28.44 21.52 -21.90
C GLN A 5 27.20 21.33 -21.03
N VAL A 6 27.24 20.33 -20.15
CA VAL A 6 26.23 20.14 -19.12
C VAL A 6 26.39 21.27 -18.10
N PHE A 7 25.53 22.28 -18.15
CA PHE A 7 25.44 23.30 -17.13
C PHE A 7 25.00 22.66 -15.81
N ARG A 8 25.97 22.35 -14.93
CA ARG A 8 25.66 21.97 -13.55
C ARG A 8 25.26 23.23 -12.79
N ALA A 9 24.04 23.25 -12.25
CA ALA A 9 23.57 24.30 -11.37
C ALA A 9 24.40 24.29 -10.07
N SER A 10 25.42 25.15 -9.99
CA SER A 10 26.35 25.22 -8.85
C SER A 10 25.74 25.90 -7.61
N HIS A 11 24.62 26.60 -7.76
CA HIS A 11 24.07 27.49 -6.72
C HIS A 11 22.93 26.86 -5.92
N TYR A 12 22.35 25.76 -6.40
CA TYR A 12 21.21 25.12 -5.75
C TYR A 12 21.65 23.87 -5.00
N LYS A 13 21.64 23.95 -3.66
CA LYS A 13 21.76 22.77 -2.80
C LYS A 13 20.37 22.16 -2.63
N PRO A 14 20.11 20.92 -3.08
CA PRO A 14 18.81 20.29 -2.89
C PRO A 14 18.52 20.17 -1.39
N MET A 15 17.31 20.57 -0.98
CA MET A 15 16.87 20.49 0.42
C MET A 15 16.64 19.04 0.86
N ILE A 16 16.29 18.16 -0.08
CA ILE A 16 16.08 16.73 0.16
C ILE A 16 17.45 16.03 0.13
N LYS A 17 17.79 15.34 1.22
CA LYS A 17 18.99 14.51 1.32
C LYS A 17 18.61 13.04 1.31
N PHE A 18 19.09 12.30 0.32
CA PHE A 18 18.92 10.85 0.29
C PHE A 18 19.91 10.22 1.27
N LEU A 19 19.40 9.68 2.38
CA LEU A 19 20.22 9.12 3.47
C LEU A 19 20.72 7.68 3.21
N GLY A 20 20.52 7.16 1.99
CA GLY A 20 20.91 5.80 1.63
C GLY A 20 20.01 4.71 2.28
N PRO A 21 20.47 3.44 2.29
CA PRO A 21 19.70 2.32 2.82
C PRO A 21 19.34 2.49 4.30
N ARG A 22 18.06 2.32 4.64
CA ARG A 22 17.53 2.52 6.01
C ARG A 22 18.18 1.65 7.09
N LYS A 23 18.81 0.53 6.72
CA LYS A 23 19.57 -0.35 7.63
C LYS A 23 20.76 0.34 8.30
N ASN A 24 21.30 1.41 7.69
CA ASN A 24 22.44 2.15 8.22
C ASN A 24 22.01 3.35 9.08
N LEU A 25 20.70 3.61 9.20
CA LEU A 25 20.17 4.66 10.05
C LEU A 25 19.95 4.09 11.44
N GLN A 26 20.68 4.62 12.43
CA GLN A 26 20.47 4.25 13.83
C GLN A 26 19.13 4.83 14.29
N HIS A 27 18.07 4.02 14.22
CA HIS A 27 16.83 4.29 14.93
C HIS A 27 16.87 3.59 16.30
N PRO A 28 16.48 4.26 17.39
CA PRO A 28 16.24 3.56 18.64
C PRO A 28 15.10 2.53 18.42
N PRO A 29 15.12 1.38 19.10
CA PRO A 29 14.06 0.39 18.98
C PRO A 29 12.72 1.03 19.37
N HIS A 30 11.77 1.02 18.45
CA HIS A 30 10.44 1.57 18.70
C HIS A 30 9.68 0.67 19.69
N LYS A 31 9.37 1.19 20.89
CA LYS A 31 8.51 0.50 21.85
C LYS A 31 7.05 0.67 21.42
N PRO A 32 6.28 -0.41 21.17
CA PRO A 32 4.86 -0.27 20.89
C PRO A 32 4.18 0.38 22.10
N SER A 33 3.41 1.43 21.85
CA SER A 33 2.66 2.16 22.87
C SER A 33 1.27 2.51 22.35
N PRO A 34 0.25 2.55 23.22
CA PRO A 34 -1.09 2.93 22.81
C PRO A 34 -1.11 4.42 22.44
N HIS A 35 -1.92 4.79 21.45
CA HIS A 35 -2.06 6.18 21.02
C HIS A 35 -2.63 7.06 22.16
N ALA A 36 -2.16 8.31 22.27
CA ALA A 36 -2.56 9.20 23.36
C ALA A 36 -4.08 9.46 23.38
N CYS A 37 -4.69 9.60 22.19
CA CYS A 37 -6.14 9.78 22.03
C CYS A 37 -6.92 8.46 21.90
N ALA A 38 -6.32 7.30 22.20
CA ALA A 38 -7.08 6.06 22.24
C ALA A 38 -8.10 6.09 23.41
N PRO A 39 -9.29 5.50 23.25
CA PRO A 39 -10.21 5.24 24.35
C PRO A 39 -9.49 4.57 25.53
N SER A 40 -9.88 4.91 26.75
CA SER A 40 -9.26 4.40 27.98
C SER A 40 -9.24 2.86 28.02
N GLU A 41 -10.32 2.22 27.59
CA GLU A 41 -10.45 0.76 27.49
C GLU A 41 -9.31 0.12 26.68
N ILE A 42 -8.93 0.73 25.56
CA ILE A 42 -7.87 0.21 24.68
C ILE A 42 -6.49 0.45 25.28
N ARG A 43 -6.31 1.56 26.02
CA ARG A 43 -5.06 1.85 26.72
C ARG A 43 -4.80 0.83 27.83
N ASP A 44 -5.84 0.45 28.56
CA ASP A 44 -5.76 -0.50 29.67
C ASP A 44 -5.58 -1.94 29.19
N ALA A 45 -6.17 -2.30 28.04
CA ALA A 45 -6.02 -3.63 27.41
C ALA A 45 -4.73 -3.79 26.59
N PHE A 46 -3.98 -2.72 26.31
CA PHE A 46 -2.77 -2.79 25.48
C PHE A 46 -1.68 -3.74 25.99
N PRO A 47 -1.42 -3.87 27.31
CA PRO A 47 -0.43 -4.81 27.83
C PRO A 47 -0.80 -6.27 27.56
N SER A 48 -2.07 -6.65 27.68
CA SER A 48 -2.52 -8.02 27.42
C SER A 48 -2.43 -8.38 25.94
N PHE A 49 -2.70 -7.40 25.06
CA PHE A 49 -2.48 -7.54 23.62
C PHE A 49 -1.00 -7.80 23.29
N LEU A 50 -0.06 -7.08 23.92
CA LEU A 50 1.37 -7.35 23.73
C LEU A 50 1.78 -8.75 24.22
N SER A 51 1.20 -9.23 25.32
CA SER A 51 1.46 -10.59 25.80
C SER A 51 0.96 -11.65 24.81
N GLN A 52 -0.23 -11.47 24.24
CA GLN A 52 -0.77 -12.40 23.23
C GLN A 52 0.04 -12.37 21.93
N LEU A 53 0.45 -11.18 21.46
CA LEU A 53 1.30 -11.05 20.27
C LEU A 53 2.64 -11.77 20.41
N ASN A 54 3.27 -11.71 21.59
CA ASN A 54 4.56 -12.37 21.82
C ASN A 54 4.43 -13.88 22.10
N ALA A 55 3.29 -14.32 22.63
CA ALA A 55 3.02 -15.73 22.91
C ALA A 55 2.60 -16.51 21.65
N SER A 56 2.11 -15.83 20.62
CA SER A 56 1.68 -16.46 19.38
C SER A 56 2.86 -16.63 18.41
N PRO A 57 3.23 -17.87 18.01
CA PRO A 57 4.26 -18.09 17.01
C PRO A 57 3.73 -17.65 15.64
N SER A 58 4.17 -16.46 15.18
CA SER A 58 4.07 -15.97 13.80
C SER A 58 2.76 -16.30 13.07
N SER A 59 1.67 -15.61 13.39
CA SER A 59 0.67 -15.29 12.38
C SER A 59 0.55 -13.77 12.28
N SER A 60 0.79 -13.28 11.07
CA SER A 60 0.82 -11.88 10.68
C SER A 60 -0.52 -11.21 10.94
N SER A 61 -0.48 -10.08 11.65
CA SER A 61 -1.45 -8.98 11.69
C SER A 61 -2.72 -9.16 10.84
N SER A 62 -3.78 -9.72 11.43
CA SER A 62 -5.14 -9.55 10.93
C SER A 62 -5.66 -8.19 11.40
N ALA A 63 -5.90 -7.29 10.45
CA ALA A 63 -6.70 -6.09 10.71
C ALA A 63 -8.10 -6.51 11.20
N PRO A 64 -8.76 -5.75 12.08
CA PRO A 64 -10.13 -6.06 12.46
C PRO A 64 -11.02 -6.02 11.22
N ALA A 65 -11.71 -7.13 10.95
CA ALA A 65 -12.65 -7.27 9.87
C ALA A 65 -13.69 -6.13 9.94
N SER A 66 -13.69 -5.27 8.92
CA SER A 66 -14.81 -4.38 8.63
C SER A 66 -16.07 -5.23 8.50
N LYS A 67 -17.05 -4.99 9.38
CA LYS A 67 -18.38 -5.61 9.34
C LYS A 67 -18.90 -5.62 7.90
N GLN A 68 -19.06 -6.80 7.33
CA GLN A 68 -19.66 -6.97 6.01
C GLN A 68 -21.14 -6.62 6.09
N ASP A 69 -21.59 -5.75 5.18
CA ASP A 69 -23.00 -5.52 4.89
C ASP A 69 -23.68 -6.86 4.53
N PRO A 70 -24.90 -7.16 5.04
CA PRO A 70 -25.60 -8.43 4.78
C PRO A 70 -26.10 -8.60 3.32
N GLY A 71 -25.72 -7.70 2.40
CA GLY A 71 -26.21 -7.67 1.03
C GLY A 71 -25.25 -8.19 -0.05
N PHE A 72 -23.98 -8.45 0.26
CA PHE A 72 -23.01 -8.88 -0.75
C PHE A 72 -22.96 -10.42 -0.83
N LYS A 73 -23.52 -11.00 -1.90
CA LYS A 73 -23.31 -12.41 -2.24
C LYS A 73 -22.03 -12.51 -3.08
N PRO A 74 -20.88 -12.92 -2.53
CA PRO A 74 -19.75 -13.28 -3.38
C PRO A 74 -20.11 -14.56 -4.14
N SER A 75 -20.50 -14.42 -5.40
CA SER A 75 -20.55 -15.54 -6.35
C SER A 75 -19.11 -15.87 -6.76
N GLY A 76 -18.40 -16.53 -5.85
CA GLY A 76 -17.01 -16.91 -6.01
C GLY A 76 -16.63 -17.79 -4.83
N LYS A 77 -15.96 -18.91 -5.10
CA LYS A 77 -15.44 -19.81 -4.07
C LYS A 77 -14.67 -18.96 -3.03
N PRO A 78 -14.82 -19.20 -1.71
CA PRO A 78 -13.97 -18.54 -0.73
C PRO A 78 -12.53 -18.82 -1.13
N VAL A 79 -11.81 -17.74 -1.40
CA VAL A 79 -10.42 -17.79 -1.81
C VAL A 79 -9.61 -17.88 -0.52
N ASP A 80 -9.37 -19.10 -0.06
CA ASP A 80 -8.63 -19.41 1.16
C ASP A 80 -7.12 -19.21 0.93
N PHE A 81 -6.66 -17.96 0.78
CA PHE A 81 -5.25 -17.61 0.83
C PHE A 81 -5.00 -16.77 2.09
N GLU A 82 -4.15 -17.29 2.97
CA GLU A 82 -3.74 -16.62 4.20
C GLU A 82 -3.00 -15.30 3.91
N ASN A 83 -2.22 -15.26 2.84
CA ASN A 83 -1.54 -14.04 2.39
C ASN A 83 -1.89 -13.66 0.95
N PHE A 84 -2.07 -12.35 0.72
CA PHE A 84 -2.37 -11.78 -0.60
C PHE A 84 -1.36 -12.17 -1.70
N TRP A 85 -0.07 -12.31 -1.36
CA TRP A 85 1.00 -12.69 -2.29
C TRP A 85 1.06 -14.19 -2.61
N GLU A 86 0.37 -15.04 -1.85
CA GLU A 86 0.23 -16.47 -2.13
C GLU A 86 -0.87 -16.73 -3.16
N ALA A 87 -1.77 -15.76 -3.34
CA ALA A 87 -2.79 -15.83 -4.35
C ALA A 87 -2.15 -15.98 -5.75
N PRO A 88 -2.76 -16.77 -6.65
CA PRO A 88 -2.27 -16.90 -8.02
C PRO A 88 -2.04 -15.53 -8.66
N GLY A 89 -0.89 -15.38 -9.32
CA GLY A 89 -0.42 -14.08 -9.81
C GLY A 89 -1.35 -13.34 -10.75
N TYR A 90 -2.36 -13.99 -11.34
CA TYR A 90 -3.36 -13.29 -12.16
C TYR A 90 -4.32 -12.41 -11.32
N LEU A 91 -4.41 -12.62 -10.01
CA LEU A 91 -5.28 -11.86 -9.11
C LEU A 91 -4.67 -10.54 -8.64
N TRP A 92 -3.33 -10.42 -8.64
CA TRP A 92 -2.64 -9.25 -8.10
C TRP A 92 -1.60 -8.63 -9.04
N ARG A 93 -1.17 -9.33 -10.10
CA ARG A 93 -0.38 -8.68 -11.15
C ARG A 93 -1.28 -7.75 -11.93
N THR A 94 -0.82 -6.52 -12.13
CA THR A 94 -1.47 -5.56 -13.01
C THR A 94 -1.61 -6.17 -14.39
N LYS A 95 -2.84 -6.22 -14.90
CA LYS A 95 -3.10 -6.63 -16.27
C LYS A 95 -2.43 -5.63 -17.21
N GLU A 96 -1.74 -6.13 -18.23
CA GLU A 96 -1.21 -5.28 -19.29
C GLU A 96 -2.38 -4.61 -20.01
N VAL A 97 -2.39 -3.28 -19.99
CA VAL A 97 -3.40 -2.45 -20.63
C VAL A 97 -3.10 -2.46 -22.12
N GLY A 98 -4.06 -2.90 -22.94
CA GLY A 98 -3.92 -2.88 -24.40
C GLY A 98 -3.96 -1.44 -24.94
N GLU A 99 -3.42 -1.22 -26.15
CA GLU A 99 -3.34 0.11 -26.78
C GLU A 99 -4.69 0.84 -26.82
N LEU A 100 -5.78 0.11 -27.13
CA LEU A 100 -7.14 0.66 -27.15
C LEU A 100 -7.62 1.16 -25.79
N GLU A 101 -7.24 0.47 -24.71
CA GLU A 101 -7.62 0.84 -23.35
C GLU A 101 -6.74 2.00 -22.85
N MET A 102 -5.45 2.00 -23.22
CA MET A 102 -4.55 3.13 -23.01
C MET A 102 -5.06 4.40 -23.69
N ASP A 103 -5.51 4.30 -24.95
CA ASP A 103 -6.08 5.41 -25.70
C ASP A 103 -7.41 5.87 -25.10
N ALA A 104 -8.27 4.96 -24.64
CA ALA A 104 -9.51 5.30 -23.96
C ALA A 104 -9.27 6.06 -22.64
N VAL A 105 -8.24 5.68 -21.87
CA VAL A 105 -7.83 6.35 -20.63
C VAL A 105 -7.17 7.70 -20.91
N MET A 106 -6.24 7.76 -21.87
CA MET A 106 -5.53 9.00 -22.23
C MET A 106 -6.45 10.02 -22.90
N SER A 107 -7.46 9.56 -23.66
CA SER A 107 -8.50 10.42 -24.24
C SER A 107 -9.57 10.85 -23.24
N GLY A 108 -9.48 10.39 -21.98
CA GLY A 108 -10.38 10.79 -20.89
C GLY A 108 -11.78 10.19 -20.98
N GLY A 109 -12.00 9.14 -21.80
CA GLY A 109 -13.24 8.35 -21.86
C GLY A 109 -14.53 9.10 -22.24
N ALA A 110 -14.48 10.41 -22.47
CA ALA A 110 -15.65 11.27 -22.60
C ALA A 110 -16.12 11.51 -24.05
N THR A 111 -15.38 11.01 -25.06
CA THR A 111 -15.66 11.30 -26.49
C THR A 111 -16.56 10.29 -27.19
N SER A 112 -16.92 9.16 -26.57
CA SER A 112 -17.71 8.09 -27.19
C SER A 112 -19.11 7.91 -26.58
N ILE A 113 -19.90 9.00 -26.48
CA ILE A 113 -21.33 8.88 -26.12
C ILE A 113 -22.29 9.55 -27.10
N ARG A 114 -21.82 10.27 -28.14
CA ARG A 114 -22.71 10.92 -29.11
C ARG A 114 -22.09 11.03 -30.52
N SER A 115 -22.06 9.92 -31.25
CA SER A 115 -22.12 10.01 -32.71
C SER A 115 -22.76 8.75 -33.30
N SER A 116 -24.08 8.72 -33.27
CA SER A 116 -24.87 7.99 -34.28
C SER A 116 -25.56 9.05 -35.16
N PRO A 117 -25.62 8.86 -36.49
CA PRO A 117 -26.48 9.67 -37.35
C PRO A 117 -27.97 9.49 -37.02
#